data_AF-A0A849YW84-F1
#
_entry.id   AF-A0A849YW84-F1
#
_cell.length_a   1.000
_cell.length_b   1.000
_cell.length_c   1.000
_cell.angle_alpha   90.00
_cell.angle_beta   90.00
_cell.angle_gamma   90.00
#
_symmetry.space_group_name_H-M   'P 1'
#
loop_
_entity.id
_entity.type
_entity.pdbx_description
1 polymer ?
#
loop_
_entity_poly.entity_id
_entity_poly.type
_entity_poly.pdbx_seq_one_letter_code
_entity_poly.pdbx_strand_id
1 'polypeptide(L)'
;MTAGTTRESLGAAMPRSVFEAPLFRGLDARAQREIEAASTLRRVPAGEALYREGDRGETLLVVVEGEVELGRERRADGARAVIRRVMAGEVFGEEVTVLAQRQATARVTLPGAVVEIPVHLFRRAAVRSGRAELADKLERTLRRSAARDLLATIELAADLGPENLEALLDAVTFQTIERGHSVYRQGDPSTAMFFVADGMVQLQTEEDERVRVRAYLVRGDFFGDEELETATPRLASAIASGPSTVLSVPARVVRHIASRDADLFARLRRVALGAGERQRDVVAKAAAGATQHVFRDLYRLSIARSLLVIDLESCVRCGQCAWACADLYGTSRLVRRGDKVKSTVSTGDDGFDVFRMGSEALAQAPAKPAARTEPRSLLLPSSCQHCENPSCMVDCPTGAIGKDPSGEVFIRDALCTGCGACARACPWQNIQMAPRPAGTAKPPGMPAEDLAVKCDLCRSYERGPACVQVCPTSSIFRVDPSAELGELADLFGGRALTTPAAHAPVRTKIPALPAVAGATIAAAGAALWGLDMQARGNASPGRGTA
;
A
#
# COMPACT_ATOMS: atom_id res chain seq x y z
N MET A 1 12.52 -5.58 -32.48
CA MET A 1 12.25 -4.18 -32.11
C MET A 1 11.45 -4.19 -30.82
N THR A 2 12.12 -4.02 -29.69
CA THR A 2 11.51 -3.98 -28.35
C THR A 2 10.91 -2.59 -28.13
N ALA A 3 9.58 -2.50 -28.03
CA ALA A 3 8.90 -1.27 -27.68
C ALA A 3 9.23 -0.91 -26.22
N GLY A 4 10.17 0.03 -26.04
CA GLY A 4 10.48 0.59 -24.74
C GLY A 4 9.35 1.49 -24.25
N THR A 5 9.07 1.44 -22.95
CA THR A 5 8.12 2.30 -22.27
C THR A 5 8.63 3.75 -22.31
N THR A 6 8.02 4.61 -23.13
CA THR A 6 8.33 6.05 -23.15
C THR A 6 7.37 6.79 -22.23
N ARG A 7 7.89 7.30 -21.10
CA ARG A 7 7.23 8.36 -20.33
C ARG A 7 7.44 9.67 -21.07
N GLU A 8 6.53 9.98 -21.98
CA GLU A 8 6.53 11.22 -22.71
C GLU A 8 5.81 12.30 -21.87
N SER A 9 6.57 13.25 -21.30
CA SER A 9 6.00 14.50 -20.78
C SER A 9 5.60 15.36 -21.97
N LEU A 10 4.44 15.09 -22.54
CA LEU A 10 4.09 15.65 -23.83
C LEU A 10 3.41 17.01 -23.72
N GLY A 11 3.95 17.97 -24.48
CA GLY A 11 3.18 19.05 -25.08
C GLY A 11 2.25 18.58 -26.21
N ALA A 12 1.72 17.34 -26.15
CA ALA A 12 0.61 16.89 -26.99
C ALA A 12 -0.68 17.02 -26.19
N ALA A 13 -1.66 17.69 -26.79
CA ALA A 13 -2.97 17.88 -26.22
C ALA A 13 -3.59 16.53 -25.82
N MET A 14 -4.21 16.50 -24.64
CA MET A 14 -4.89 15.32 -24.13
C MET A 14 -6.02 14.91 -25.09
N PRO A 15 -6.17 13.61 -25.39
CA PRO A 15 -7.25 13.14 -26.25
C PRO A 15 -8.60 13.61 -25.72
N ARG A 16 -9.43 14.21 -26.58
CA ARG A 16 -10.76 14.71 -26.19
C ARG A 16 -11.65 13.63 -25.58
N SER A 17 -11.45 12.37 -25.95
CA SER A 17 -12.16 11.20 -25.40
C SER A 17 -12.03 11.07 -23.88
N VAL A 18 -10.96 11.59 -23.26
CA VAL A 18 -10.83 11.63 -21.80
C VAL A 18 -11.95 12.46 -21.17
N PHE A 19 -12.27 13.62 -21.76
CA PHE A 19 -13.32 14.51 -21.26
C PHE A 19 -14.75 14.05 -21.62
N GLU A 20 -14.88 13.03 -22.46
CA GLU A 20 -16.16 12.38 -22.79
C GLU A 20 -16.56 11.31 -21.76
N ALA A 21 -15.60 10.83 -20.96
CA ALA A 21 -15.88 9.86 -19.92
C ALA A 21 -16.90 10.44 -18.92
N PRO A 22 -17.87 9.64 -18.41
CA PRO A 22 -18.96 10.11 -17.57
C PRO A 22 -18.52 10.97 -16.39
N LEU A 23 -17.32 10.69 -15.87
CA LEU A 23 -16.70 11.42 -14.79
C LEU A 23 -16.37 12.89 -15.16
N PHE A 24 -15.85 13.19 -16.35
CA PHE A 24 -15.42 14.56 -16.67
C PHE A 24 -16.50 15.39 -17.37
N ARG A 25 -17.66 14.80 -17.65
CA ARG A 25 -18.79 15.50 -18.27
C ARG A 25 -19.28 16.63 -17.36
N GLY A 26 -19.27 17.84 -17.90
CA GLY A 26 -19.75 19.05 -17.21
C GLY A 26 -18.66 19.94 -16.63
N LEU A 27 -17.39 19.49 -16.62
CA LEU A 27 -16.25 20.35 -16.31
C LEU A 27 -16.13 21.46 -17.36
N ASP A 28 -15.91 22.69 -16.90
CA ASP A 28 -15.71 23.84 -17.80
C ASP A 28 -14.32 23.78 -18.48
N ALA A 29 -14.15 24.59 -19.53
CA ALA A 29 -12.90 24.60 -20.30
C ALA A 29 -11.66 24.98 -19.48
N ARG A 30 -11.82 25.69 -18.36
CA ARG A 30 -10.71 26.04 -17.47
C ARG A 30 -10.29 24.83 -16.65
N ALA A 31 -11.25 24.14 -16.03
CA ALA A 31 -11.02 22.92 -15.26
C ALA A 31 -10.43 21.81 -16.14
N GLN A 32 -10.90 21.68 -17.38
CA GLN A 32 -10.32 20.76 -18.36
C GLN A 32 -8.84 21.07 -18.63
N ARG A 33 -8.49 22.34 -18.87
CA ARG A 33 -7.09 22.76 -19.06
C ARG A 33 -6.22 22.53 -17.81
N GLU A 34 -6.76 22.77 -16.60
CA GLU A 34 -6.04 22.51 -15.34
C GLU A 34 -5.74 21.02 -15.15
N ILE A 35 -6.70 20.14 -15.49
CA ILE A 35 -6.51 18.68 -15.46
C ILE A 35 -5.51 18.25 -16.54
N GLU A 36 -5.68 18.75 -17.76
CA GLU A 36 -4.82 18.44 -18.90
C GLU A 36 -3.35 18.75 -18.60
N ALA A 37 -3.07 19.95 -18.10
CA ALA A 37 -1.72 20.41 -17.81
C ALA A 37 -1.00 19.61 -16.72
N ALA A 38 -1.73 18.88 -15.88
CA ALA A 38 -1.16 18.18 -14.73
C ALA A 38 -1.29 16.65 -14.81
N SER A 39 -1.87 16.13 -15.87
CA SER A 39 -2.03 14.70 -16.08
C SER A 39 -0.91 14.17 -16.96
N THR A 40 -0.63 12.88 -16.85
CA THR A 40 0.39 12.21 -17.66
C THR A 40 -0.25 11.20 -18.60
N LEU A 41 -0.04 11.34 -19.91
CA LEU A 41 -0.40 10.32 -20.90
C LEU A 41 0.72 9.28 -20.96
N ARG A 42 0.36 8.00 -20.86
CA ARG A 42 1.30 6.87 -20.90
C ARG A 42 0.84 5.85 -21.94
N ARG A 43 1.70 5.53 -22.91
CA ARG A 43 1.50 4.39 -23.81
C ARG A 43 1.96 3.11 -23.13
N VAL A 44 1.15 2.06 -23.20
CA VAL A 44 1.31 0.86 -22.38
C VAL A 44 1.15 -0.41 -23.23
N PRO A 45 2.15 -1.31 -23.29
CA PRO A 45 2.03 -2.60 -23.95
C PRO A 45 1.14 -3.59 -23.18
N ALA A 46 0.64 -4.60 -23.88
CA ALA A 46 -0.06 -5.72 -23.25
C ALA A 46 0.83 -6.47 -22.25
N GLY A 47 0.22 -6.92 -21.16
CA GLY A 47 0.88 -7.62 -20.06
C GLY A 47 1.42 -6.70 -18.96
N GLU A 48 1.60 -5.39 -19.23
CA GLU A 48 2.09 -4.43 -18.25
C GLU A 48 1.10 -4.26 -17.08
N ALA A 49 1.61 -4.26 -15.85
CA ALA A 49 0.83 -3.88 -14.68
C ALA A 49 0.95 -2.36 -14.47
N LEU A 50 -0.17 -1.65 -14.54
CA LEU A 50 -0.22 -0.21 -14.30
C LEU A 50 -0.03 0.12 -12.82
N TYR A 51 -0.62 -0.73 -11.98
CA TYR A 51 -0.41 -0.81 -10.54
C TYR A 51 -0.80 -2.20 -10.05
N ARG A 52 -0.35 -2.56 -8.86
CA ARG A 52 -0.65 -3.81 -8.15
C ARG A 52 -1.55 -3.56 -6.94
N GLU A 53 -2.25 -4.59 -6.50
CA GLU A 53 -3.00 -4.53 -5.25
C GLU A 53 -2.08 -4.16 -4.08
N GLY A 54 -2.52 -3.23 -3.23
CA GLY A 54 -1.73 -2.71 -2.12
C GLY A 54 -0.79 -1.56 -2.47
N ASP A 55 -0.54 -1.30 -3.76
CA ASP A 55 0.23 -0.13 -4.19
C ASP A 55 -0.43 1.15 -3.67
N ARG A 56 0.39 2.16 -3.39
CA ARG A 56 -0.11 3.50 -3.08
C ARG A 56 -0.48 4.21 -4.38
N GLY A 57 -1.60 4.92 -4.38
CA GLY A 57 -2.00 5.74 -5.52
C GLY A 57 -2.58 7.07 -5.07
N GLU A 58 -2.20 8.15 -5.75
CA GLU A 58 -2.84 9.47 -5.62
C GLU A 58 -3.44 9.92 -6.97
N THR A 59 -3.46 9.02 -7.94
CA THR A 59 -3.93 9.25 -9.30
C THR A 59 -5.10 8.34 -9.62
N LEU A 60 -6.12 8.86 -10.29
CA LEU A 60 -7.12 8.06 -10.99
C LEU A 60 -6.68 7.91 -12.45
N LEU A 61 -7.06 6.82 -13.10
CA LEU A 61 -6.63 6.51 -14.46
C LEU A 61 -7.82 6.45 -15.41
N VAL A 62 -7.61 6.90 -16.65
CA VAL A 62 -8.59 6.81 -17.72
C VAL A 62 -7.97 6.04 -18.87
N VAL A 63 -8.65 4.99 -19.35
CA VAL A 63 -8.22 4.28 -20.55
C VAL A 63 -8.59 5.14 -21.76
N VAL A 64 -7.60 5.53 -22.56
CA VAL A 64 -7.83 6.26 -23.82
C VAL A 64 -8.02 5.28 -24.97
N GLU A 65 -7.18 4.26 -24.99
CA GLU A 65 -7.13 3.22 -26.01
C GLU A 65 -6.65 1.93 -25.34
N GLY A 66 -7.10 0.78 -25.83
CA GLY A 66 -6.76 -0.53 -25.28
C GLY A 66 -7.75 -1.03 -24.22
N GLU A 67 -7.30 -1.98 -23.43
CA GLU A 67 -8.11 -2.65 -22.40
C GLU A 67 -7.24 -2.94 -21.18
N VAL A 68 -7.82 -2.69 -19.99
CA VAL A 68 -7.18 -2.97 -18.70
C VAL A 68 -8.08 -3.91 -17.90
N GLU A 69 -7.53 -5.01 -17.42
CA GLU A 69 -8.20 -5.94 -16.51
C GLU A 69 -7.82 -5.62 -15.07
N LEU A 70 -8.83 -5.32 -14.25
CA LEU A 70 -8.70 -5.28 -12.80
C LEU A 70 -8.91 -6.69 -12.26
N GLY A 71 -7.95 -7.20 -11.52
CA GLY A 71 -8.06 -8.49 -10.87
C GLY A 71 -7.34 -8.55 -9.54
N ARG A 72 -7.70 -9.56 -8.75
CA ARG A 72 -7.16 -9.83 -7.42
C ARG A 72 -6.78 -11.30 -7.32
N GLU A 73 -5.76 -11.60 -6.53
CA GLU A 73 -5.46 -12.99 -6.17
C GLU A 73 -6.34 -13.41 -4.99
N ARG A 74 -7.09 -14.50 -5.15
CA ARG A 74 -7.94 -15.03 -4.08
C ARG A 74 -7.07 -15.60 -2.97
N ARG A 75 -7.38 -15.23 -1.73
CA ARG A 75 -6.66 -15.72 -0.54
C ARG A 75 -6.71 -17.24 -0.37
N ALA A 76 -7.78 -17.90 -0.83
CA ALA A 76 -8.00 -19.32 -0.59
C ALA A 76 -7.09 -20.24 -1.44
N ASP A 77 -6.78 -19.85 -2.67
CA ASP A 77 -6.09 -20.71 -3.64
C ASP A 77 -5.05 -19.97 -4.52
N GLY A 78 -4.83 -18.68 -4.27
CA GLY A 78 -3.95 -17.83 -5.08
C GLY A 78 -4.46 -17.62 -6.51
N ALA A 79 -5.65 -18.11 -6.85
CA ALA A 79 -6.18 -17.98 -8.20
C ALA A 79 -6.58 -16.54 -8.47
N ARG A 80 -6.31 -16.07 -9.69
CA ARG A 80 -6.67 -14.71 -10.07
C ARG A 80 -8.16 -14.61 -10.37
N ALA A 81 -8.87 -13.84 -9.56
CA ALA A 81 -10.23 -13.41 -9.83
C ALA A 81 -10.23 -12.11 -10.63
N VAL A 82 -10.93 -12.10 -11.76
CA VAL A 82 -11.16 -10.88 -12.54
C VAL A 82 -12.30 -10.12 -11.89
N ILE A 83 -12.05 -8.88 -11.49
CA ILE A 83 -13.03 -7.97 -10.91
C ILE A 83 -13.83 -7.30 -12.04
N ARG A 84 -13.11 -6.68 -12.99
CA ARG A 84 -13.71 -5.92 -14.09
C ARG A 84 -12.73 -5.76 -15.24
N ARG A 85 -13.23 -5.66 -16.47
CA ARG A 85 -12.47 -5.18 -17.64
C ARG A 85 -12.86 -3.73 -17.92
N VAL A 86 -11.86 -2.90 -18.12
CA VAL A 86 -11.95 -1.45 -18.27
C VAL A 86 -11.55 -1.11 -19.70
N MET A 87 -12.51 -0.57 -20.44
CA MET A 87 -12.41 -0.24 -21.86
C MET A 87 -12.07 1.24 -22.06
N ALA A 88 -11.70 1.60 -23.30
CA ALA A 88 -11.50 2.99 -23.70
C ALA A 88 -12.69 3.89 -23.30
N GLY A 89 -12.39 5.04 -22.69
CA GLY A 89 -13.34 6.00 -22.15
C GLY A 89 -13.77 5.72 -20.70
N GLU A 90 -13.35 4.61 -20.10
CA GLU A 90 -13.67 4.28 -18.71
C GLU A 90 -12.56 4.69 -17.72
N VAL A 91 -12.99 4.94 -16.49
CA VAL A 91 -12.12 5.29 -15.36
C VAL A 91 -11.90 4.06 -14.48
N PHE A 92 -10.71 3.97 -13.90
CA PHE A 92 -10.35 2.99 -12.88
C PHE A 92 -9.33 3.60 -11.92
N GLY A 93 -9.15 2.99 -10.74
CA GLY A 93 -8.24 3.51 -9.75
C GLY A 93 -8.83 4.66 -8.91
N GLU A 94 -10.14 4.94 -9.04
CA GLU A 94 -10.84 5.96 -8.28
C GLU A 94 -10.98 5.64 -6.80
N GLU A 95 -10.76 4.39 -6.39
CA GLU A 95 -10.84 3.98 -5.00
C GLU A 95 -9.82 4.70 -4.13
N VAL A 96 -8.73 5.22 -4.73
CA VAL A 96 -7.75 6.06 -4.03
C VAL A 96 -8.28 7.46 -3.67
N THR A 97 -9.47 7.82 -4.14
CA THR A 97 -10.19 9.02 -3.69
C THR A 97 -10.81 8.83 -2.30
N VAL A 98 -10.97 7.57 -1.88
CA VAL A 98 -11.60 7.18 -0.61
C VAL A 98 -10.63 6.42 0.30
N LEU A 99 -9.77 5.59 -0.28
CA LEU A 99 -8.79 4.75 0.41
C LEU A 99 -7.36 5.19 0.05
N ALA A 100 -6.37 4.77 0.85
CA ALA A 100 -4.98 5.13 0.60
C ALA A 100 -4.24 4.18 -0.37
N GLN A 101 -4.80 3.01 -0.65
CA GLN A 101 -4.15 1.92 -1.39
C GLN A 101 -5.03 1.39 -2.51
N ARG A 102 -4.37 0.86 -3.56
CA ARG A 102 -5.00 0.16 -4.68
C ARG A 102 -5.67 -1.12 -4.20
N GLN A 103 -6.88 -1.34 -4.68
CA GLN A 103 -7.70 -2.47 -4.25
C GLN A 103 -7.65 -3.64 -5.24
N ALA A 104 -6.97 -3.48 -6.36
CA ALA A 104 -6.77 -4.54 -7.34
C ALA A 104 -5.43 -4.35 -8.04
N THR A 105 -5.00 -5.38 -8.76
CA THR A 105 -3.95 -5.25 -9.77
C THR A 105 -4.58 -4.89 -11.10
N ALA A 106 -4.17 -3.76 -11.67
CA ALA A 106 -4.58 -3.33 -13.00
C ALA A 106 -3.56 -3.77 -14.04
N ARG A 107 -3.94 -4.69 -14.92
CA ARG A 107 -3.08 -5.23 -15.97
C ARG A 107 -3.62 -4.93 -17.36
N VAL A 108 -2.78 -4.39 -18.23
CA VAL A 108 -3.12 -4.13 -19.62
C VAL A 108 -3.30 -5.46 -20.36
N THR A 109 -4.48 -5.70 -20.93
CA THR A 109 -4.78 -6.91 -21.73
C THR A 109 -4.70 -6.63 -23.22
N LEU A 110 -5.12 -5.44 -23.66
CA LEU A 110 -4.91 -4.93 -25.01
C LEU A 110 -4.02 -3.68 -24.96
N PRO A 111 -2.95 -3.61 -25.76
CA PRO A 111 -2.02 -2.48 -25.74
C PRO A 111 -2.75 -1.18 -26.12
N GLY A 112 -2.30 -0.05 -25.58
CA GLY A 112 -2.94 1.22 -25.86
C GLY A 112 -2.34 2.37 -25.05
N ALA A 113 -3.20 3.25 -24.53
CA ALA A 113 -2.79 4.43 -23.79
C ALA A 113 -3.72 4.71 -22.61
N VAL A 114 -3.12 5.14 -21.51
CA VAL A 114 -3.82 5.53 -20.27
C VAL A 114 -3.40 6.93 -19.85
N VAL A 115 -4.32 7.68 -19.27
CA VAL A 115 -4.04 9.00 -18.67
C VAL A 115 -4.09 8.87 -17.17
N GLU A 116 -3.02 9.27 -16.49
CA GLU A 116 -2.92 9.34 -15.03
C GLU A 116 -3.24 10.76 -14.57
N ILE A 117 -4.27 10.91 -13.74
CA ILE A 117 -4.80 12.20 -13.28
C ILE A 117 -4.67 12.31 -11.76
N PRO A 118 -3.91 13.28 -11.21
CA PRO A 118 -3.81 13.46 -9.76
C PRO A 118 -5.16 13.85 -9.12
N VAL A 119 -5.60 13.06 -8.13
CA VAL A 119 -6.92 13.21 -7.48
C VAL A 119 -7.10 14.59 -6.85
N HIS A 120 -6.07 15.12 -6.19
CA HIS A 120 -6.13 16.43 -5.53
C HIS A 120 -6.34 17.57 -6.52
N LEU A 121 -5.80 17.46 -7.75
CA LEU A 121 -5.98 18.46 -8.80
C LEU A 121 -7.34 18.33 -9.44
N PHE A 122 -7.78 17.11 -9.69
CA PHE A 122 -9.13 16.83 -10.16
C PHE A 122 -10.19 17.41 -9.22
N ARG A 123 -10.09 17.15 -7.90
CA ARG A 123 -11.00 17.73 -6.89
C ARG A 123 -10.99 19.25 -6.91
N ARG A 124 -9.79 19.84 -6.97
CA ARG A 124 -9.61 21.30 -7.02
C ARG A 124 -10.22 21.93 -8.27
N ALA A 125 -10.03 21.31 -9.43
CA ALA A 125 -10.58 21.75 -10.71
C ALA A 125 -12.13 21.65 -10.70
N ALA A 126 -12.67 20.57 -10.14
CA ALA A 126 -14.12 20.39 -9.99
C ALA A 126 -14.75 21.48 -9.12
N VAL A 127 -14.18 21.77 -7.95
CA VAL A 127 -14.69 22.81 -7.03
C VAL A 127 -14.63 24.20 -7.66
N ARG A 128 -13.54 24.52 -8.38
CA ARG A 128 -13.33 25.84 -9.00
C ARG A 128 -14.18 26.12 -10.23
N SER A 129 -14.77 25.10 -10.84
CA SER A 129 -15.71 25.27 -11.96
C SER A 129 -17.02 26.00 -11.57
N GLY A 130 -17.16 26.40 -10.29
CA GLY A 130 -18.23 27.29 -9.83
C GLY A 130 -19.59 26.62 -9.69
N ARG A 131 -19.67 25.29 -9.83
CA ARG A 131 -20.89 24.49 -9.69
C ARG A 131 -20.71 23.50 -8.55
N ALA A 132 -21.03 23.92 -7.32
CA ALA A 132 -20.98 23.04 -6.15
C ALA A 132 -21.75 21.72 -6.40
N GLU A 133 -22.90 21.81 -7.07
CA GLU A 133 -23.70 20.65 -7.49
C GLU A 133 -22.95 19.67 -8.42
N LEU A 134 -22.06 20.18 -9.29
CA LEU A 134 -21.25 19.36 -10.18
C LEU A 134 -20.16 18.63 -9.39
N ALA A 135 -19.48 19.32 -8.47
CA ALA A 135 -18.48 18.70 -7.59
C ALA A 135 -19.10 17.61 -6.71
N ASP A 136 -20.30 17.84 -6.16
CA ASP A 136 -21.03 16.85 -5.37
C ASP A 136 -21.50 15.66 -6.22
N LYS A 137 -21.95 15.90 -7.45
CA LYS A 137 -22.31 14.83 -8.40
C LYS A 137 -21.09 13.99 -8.78
N LEU A 138 -19.94 14.64 -8.90
CA LEU A 138 -18.68 14.01 -9.26
C LEU A 138 -18.13 13.12 -8.16
N GLU A 139 -18.09 13.65 -6.93
CA GLU A 139 -17.69 12.91 -5.73
C GLU A 139 -18.62 11.69 -5.52
N ARG A 140 -19.93 11.84 -5.75
CA ARG A 140 -20.88 10.72 -5.72
C ARG A 140 -20.58 9.66 -6.78
N THR A 141 -20.28 10.08 -8.01
CA THR A 141 -19.90 9.16 -9.10
C THR A 141 -18.63 8.38 -8.77
N LEU A 142 -17.60 9.06 -8.25
CA LEU A 142 -16.35 8.43 -7.81
C LEU A 142 -16.57 7.44 -6.66
N ARG A 143 -17.30 7.86 -5.62
CA ARG A 143 -17.60 6.99 -4.48
C ARG A 143 -18.42 5.77 -4.88
N ARG A 144 -19.37 5.93 -5.80
CA ARG A 144 -20.14 4.81 -6.36
C ARG A 144 -19.24 3.83 -7.09
N SER A 145 -18.35 4.35 -7.94
CA SER A 145 -17.45 3.51 -8.74
C SER A 145 -16.43 2.79 -7.84
N ALA A 146 -15.85 3.49 -6.86
CA ALA A 146 -15.01 2.90 -5.81
C ALA A 146 -15.74 1.81 -5.01
N ALA A 147 -17.01 2.06 -4.64
CA ALA A 147 -17.82 1.06 -3.93
C ALA A 147 -18.09 -0.18 -4.79
N ARG A 148 -18.26 -0.02 -6.11
CA ARG A 148 -18.42 -1.14 -7.04
C ARG A 148 -17.18 -2.01 -7.07
N ASP A 149 -16.01 -1.41 -7.25
CA ASP A 149 -14.75 -2.14 -7.29
C ASP A 149 -14.48 -2.83 -5.95
N LEU A 150 -14.75 -2.14 -4.83
CA LEU A 150 -14.62 -2.71 -3.48
C LEU A 150 -15.58 -3.88 -3.24
N LEU A 151 -16.88 -3.72 -3.55
CA LEU A 151 -17.86 -4.79 -3.38
C LEU A 151 -17.50 -5.99 -4.26
N ALA A 152 -17.01 -5.77 -5.48
CA ALA A 152 -16.57 -6.84 -6.37
C ALA A 152 -15.35 -7.60 -5.83
N THR A 153 -14.61 -7.08 -4.85
CA THR A 153 -13.55 -7.84 -4.15
C THR A 153 -14.07 -8.82 -3.10
N ILE A 154 -15.37 -8.78 -2.79
CA ILE A 154 -16.03 -9.56 -1.75
C ILE A 154 -16.58 -10.81 -2.40
N GLU A 155 -16.32 -11.98 -1.80
CA GLU A 155 -16.76 -13.29 -2.34
C GLU A 155 -18.28 -13.34 -2.61
N LEU A 156 -19.07 -12.54 -1.89
CA LEU A 156 -20.51 -12.40 -2.09
C LEU A 156 -20.90 -11.73 -3.42
N ALA A 157 -20.14 -10.76 -3.90
CA ALA A 157 -20.56 -9.89 -5.01
C ALA A 157 -20.52 -10.56 -6.38
N ALA A 158 -19.70 -11.60 -6.55
CA ALA A 158 -19.67 -12.39 -7.77
C ALA A 158 -21.01 -13.11 -8.04
N ASP A 159 -21.74 -13.44 -6.97
CA ASP A 159 -23.01 -14.15 -7.03
C ASP A 159 -24.24 -13.21 -6.94
N LEU A 160 -24.01 -11.89 -6.85
CA LEU A 160 -25.08 -10.89 -6.87
C LEU A 160 -25.38 -10.53 -8.33
N GLY A 161 -26.61 -10.81 -8.78
CA GLY A 161 -27.07 -10.35 -10.08
C GLY A 161 -26.94 -8.83 -10.26
N PRO A 162 -26.81 -8.33 -11.50
CA PRO A 162 -26.49 -6.92 -11.78
C PRO A 162 -27.49 -5.94 -11.14
N GLU A 163 -28.79 -6.28 -11.11
CA GLU A 163 -29.81 -5.45 -10.47
C GLU A 163 -29.62 -5.32 -8.96
N ASN A 164 -29.26 -6.42 -8.29
CA ASN A 164 -29.04 -6.44 -6.84
C ASN A 164 -27.76 -5.69 -6.47
N LEU A 165 -26.72 -5.81 -7.31
CA LEU A 165 -25.49 -5.03 -7.15
C LEU A 165 -25.76 -3.53 -7.28
N GLU A 166 -26.53 -3.10 -8.28
CA GLU A 166 -26.89 -1.69 -8.46
C GLU A 166 -27.72 -1.16 -7.28
N ALA A 167 -28.65 -1.97 -6.74
CA ALA A 167 -29.41 -1.60 -5.54
C ALA A 167 -28.52 -1.42 -4.29
N LEU A 168 -27.47 -2.23 -4.13
CA LEU A 168 -26.46 -2.03 -3.07
C LEU A 168 -25.68 -0.74 -3.29
N LEU A 169 -25.21 -0.49 -4.52
CA LEU A 169 -24.42 0.69 -4.86
C LEU A 169 -25.18 2.00 -4.70
N ASP A 170 -26.50 1.99 -4.87
CA ASP A 170 -27.37 3.15 -4.61
C ASP A 170 -27.48 3.49 -3.12
N ALA A 171 -27.33 2.50 -2.25
CA ALA A 171 -27.59 2.64 -0.82
C ALA A 171 -26.32 2.68 0.04
N VAL A 172 -25.18 2.33 -0.53
CA VAL A 172 -23.92 2.22 0.20
C VAL A 172 -23.42 3.58 0.68
N THR A 173 -22.93 3.61 1.92
CA THR A 173 -22.28 4.80 2.50
C THR A 173 -20.92 4.42 3.06
N PHE A 174 -19.96 5.34 3.00
CA PHE A 174 -18.63 5.15 3.58
C PHE A 174 -18.60 5.72 5.00
N GLN A 175 -18.08 4.94 5.94
CA GLN A 175 -17.88 5.36 7.33
C GLN A 175 -16.42 5.12 7.72
N THR A 176 -15.76 6.17 8.21
CA THR A 176 -14.42 6.08 8.79
C THR A 176 -14.56 6.01 10.30
N ILE A 177 -13.90 5.03 10.90
CA ILE A 177 -14.01 4.69 12.32
C ILE A 177 -12.61 4.72 12.92
N GLU A 178 -12.46 5.51 13.97
CA GLU A 178 -11.20 5.63 14.70
C GLU A 178 -10.90 4.39 15.55
N ARG A 179 -9.63 4.20 15.86
CA ARG A 179 -9.20 3.11 16.76
C ARG A 179 -10.00 3.12 18.06
N GLY A 180 -10.45 1.93 18.48
CA GLY A 180 -11.19 1.71 19.71
C GLY A 180 -12.65 2.14 19.67
N HIS A 181 -13.11 2.80 18.60
CA HIS A 181 -14.52 3.16 18.45
C HIS A 181 -15.32 1.99 17.89
N SER A 182 -16.57 1.87 18.36
CA SER A 182 -17.50 0.85 17.91
C SER A 182 -18.24 1.29 16.64
N VAL A 183 -18.32 0.41 15.64
CA VAL A 183 -19.29 0.51 14.53
C VAL A 183 -20.71 0.39 15.10
N TYR A 184 -20.91 -0.60 15.96
CA TYR A 184 -22.11 -0.84 16.76
C TYR A 184 -21.73 -1.62 18.01
N ARG A 185 -22.62 -1.61 19.01
CA ARG A 185 -22.46 -2.33 20.28
C ARG A 185 -23.40 -3.53 20.34
N GLN A 186 -23.01 -4.52 21.14
CA GLN A 186 -23.86 -5.64 21.49
C GLN A 186 -25.18 -5.12 22.10
N GLY A 187 -26.30 -5.68 21.65
CA GLY A 187 -27.65 -5.25 22.02
C GLY A 187 -28.21 -4.10 21.17
N ASP A 188 -27.42 -3.44 20.32
CA ASP A 188 -27.94 -2.41 19.42
C ASP A 188 -28.93 -3.02 18.41
N PRO A 189 -29.90 -2.25 17.88
CA PRO A 189 -30.74 -2.71 16.79
C PRO A 189 -29.95 -3.02 15.51
N SER A 190 -30.31 -4.09 14.81
CA SER A 190 -29.69 -4.49 13.53
C SER A 190 -30.23 -3.64 12.37
N THR A 191 -29.62 -2.46 12.15
CA THR A 191 -30.08 -1.45 11.17
C THR A 191 -29.33 -1.43 9.84
N ALA A 192 -28.16 -2.08 9.76
CA ALA A 192 -27.31 -2.09 8.58
C ALA A 192 -26.39 -3.31 8.52
N MET A 193 -25.90 -3.65 7.33
CA MET A 193 -24.81 -4.60 7.12
C MET A 193 -23.54 -3.81 6.78
N PHE A 194 -22.38 -4.32 7.15
CA PHE A 194 -21.12 -3.62 6.94
C PHE A 194 -20.10 -4.48 6.17
N PHE A 195 -19.28 -3.83 5.35
CA PHE A 195 -18.17 -4.45 4.63
C PHE A 195 -16.88 -3.69 4.95
N VAL A 196 -15.80 -4.41 5.25
CA VAL A 196 -14.50 -3.79 5.58
C VAL A 196 -13.81 -3.42 4.26
N ALA A 197 -13.73 -2.12 3.98
CA ALA A 197 -13.00 -1.61 2.82
C ALA A 197 -11.51 -1.44 3.13
N ASP A 198 -11.19 -0.95 4.31
CA ASP A 198 -9.81 -0.80 4.80
C ASP A 198 -9.76 -0.88 6.33
N GLY A 199 -8.60 -1.26 6.85
CA GLY A 199 -8.36 -1.42 8.29
C GLY A 199 -8.80 -2.78 8.83
N MET A 200 -9.11 -2.80 10.13
CA MET A 200 -9.43 -4.01 10.88
C MET A 200 -10.54 -3.75 11.91
N VAL A 201 -11.49 -4.66 11.99
CA VAL A 201 -12.62 -4.63 12.92
C VAL A 201 -12.65 -5.92 13.73
N GLN A 202 -12.79 -5.82 15.04
CA GLN A 202 -12.97 -6.95 15.95
C GLN A 202 -14.44 -7.11 16.29
N LEU A 203 -14.96 -8.33 16.17
CA LEU A 203 -16.25 -8.69 16.78
C LEU A 203 -15.98 -9.20 18.19
N GLN A 204 -16.57 -8.55 19.19
CA GLN A 204 -16.33 -8.81 20.61
C GLN A 204 -17.66 -9.08 21.33
N THR A 205 -17.70 -10.10 22.17
CA THR A 205 -18.80 -10.30 23.13
C THR A 205 -18.32 -9.96 24.53
N GLU A 206 -19.24 -9.46 25.35
CA GLU A 206 -19.01 -9.22 26.76
C GLU A 206 -19.93 -10.12 27.58
N GLU A 207 -19.33 -11.03 28.36
CA GLU A 207 -20.00 -11.93 29.28
C GLU A 207 -19.27 -11.84 30.63
N ASP A 208 -19.99 -11.62 31.73
CA ASP A 208 -19.42 -11.50 33.09
C ASP A 208 -18.24 -10.52 33.20
N GLU A 209 -18.37 -9.33 32.61
CA GLU A 209 -17.31 -8.28 32.52
C GLU A 209 -16.03 -8.73 31.78
N ARG A 210 -16.08 -9.88 31.08
CA ARG A 210 -14.98 -10.39 30.28
C ARG A 210 -15.27 -10.19 28.80
N VAL A 211 -14.39 -9.44 28.15
CA VAL A 211 -14.41 -9.24 26.70
C VAL A 211 -13.75 -10.41 26.00
N ARG A 212 -14.49 -11.06 25.10
CA ARG A 212 -14.01 -12.14 24.24
C ARG A 212 -14.11 -11.75 22.77
N VAL A 213 -12.98 -11.79 22.06
CA VAL A 213 -12.98 -11.57 20.61
C VAL A 213 -13.48 -12.83 19.89
N ARG A 214 -14.58 -12.71 19.14
CA ARG A 214 -15.16 -13.77 18.29
C ARG A 214 -14.47 -13.85 16.92
N ALA A 215 -14.15 -12.71 16.32
CA ALA A 215 -13.57 -12.63 14.97
C ALA A 215 -12.74 -11.36 14.77
N TYR A 216 -11.81 -11.40 13.81
CA TYR A 216 -10.99 -10.30 13.32
C TYR A 216 -11.28 -10.16 11.83
N LEU A 217 -11.99 -9.11 11.49
CA LEU A 217 -12.44 -8.82 10.14
C LEU A 217 -11.44 -7.86 9.49
N VAL A 218 -10.98 -8.23 8.31
CA VAL A 218 -10.06 -7.44 7.50
C VAL A 218 -10.72 -7.11 6.18
N ARG A 219 -9.99 -6.37 5.34
CA ARG A 219 -10.46 -6.00 4.01
C ARG A 219 -11.03 -7.19 3.23
N GLY A 220 -12.23 -6.97 2.67
CA GLY A 220 -13.00 -7.93 1.89
C GLY A 220 -13.99 -8.75 2.73
N ASP A 221 -13.88 -8.69 4.06
CA ASP A 221 -14.84 -9.34 4.95
C ASP A 221 -16.07 -8.45 5.17
N PHE A 222 -17.16 -9.07 5.63
CA PHE A 222 -18.39 -8.40 5.99
C PHE A 222 -18.89 -8.85 7.35
N PHE A 223 -19.82 -8.08 7.93
CA PHE A 223 -20.38 -8.37 9.24
C PHE A 223 -21.73 -7.69 9.47
N GLY A 224 -22.40 -8.17 10.52
CA GLY A 224 -23.72 -7.70 10.92
C GLY A 224 -24.85 -8.25 10.05
N ASP A 225 -24.59 -9.31 9.29
CA ASP A 225 -25.53 -10.03 8.43
C ASP A 225 -26.40 -11.03 9.21
N GLU A 226 -25.84 -11.73 10.21
CA GLU A 226 -26.53 -12.74 11.02
C GLU A 226 -27.78 -12.16 11.74
N GLU A 227 -27.63 -11.00 12.37
CA GLU A 227 -28.74 -10.38 13.11
C GLU A 227 -29.75 -9.71 12.19
N LEU A 228 -29.37 -9.41 10.95
CA LEU A 228 -30.31 -8.89 9.94
C LEU A 228 -31.24 -9.98 9.42
N GLU A 229 -30.72 -11.20 9.23
CA GLU A 229 -31.51 -12.36 8.82
C GLU A 229 -32.52 -12.74 9.90
N THR A 230 -32.04 -12.87 11.14
CA THR A 230 -32.86 -13.30 12.28
C THR A 230 -33.72 -12.19 12.88
N ALA A 231 -33.53 -10.94 12.42
CA ALA A 231 -34.18 -9.74 12.96
C ALA A 231 -33.99 -9.56 14.48
N THR A 232 -32.82 -9.96 14.98
CA THR A 232 -32.44 -9.84 16.39
C THR A 232 -31.55 -8.62 16.63
N PRO A 233 -31.37 -8.16 17.89
CA PRO A 233 -30.33 -7.19 18.24
C PRO A 233 -28.93 -7.77 18.03
N ARG A 234 -27.92 -6.89 17.93
CA ARG A 234 -26.51 -7.27 17.74
C ARG A 234 -26.02 -8.26 18.79
N LEU A 235 -25.47 -9.38 18.33
CA LEU A 235 -24.95 -10.44 19.21
C LEU A 235 -23.54 -10.13 19.73
N ALA A 236 -22.84 -9.19 19.12
CA ALA A 236 -21.50 -8.74 19.47
C ALA A 236 -21.35 -7.23 19.25
N SER A 237 -20.33 -6.63 19.85
CA SER A 237 -19.85 -5.29 19.50
C SER A 237 -18.83 -5.38 18.37
N ALA A 238 -18.93 -4.51 17.37
CA ALA A 238 -17.94 -4.40 16.31
C ALA A 238 -17.04 -3.19 16.59
N ILE A 239 -15.76 -3.41 16.90
CA ILE A 239 -14.82 -2.37 17.36
C ILE A 239 -13.64 -2.28 16.41
N ALA A 240 -13.35 -1.06 15.92
CA ALA A 240 -12.21 -0.85 15.05
C ALA A 240 -10.89 -1.01 15.83
N SER A 241 -10.01 -1.90 15.38
CA SER A 241 -8.71 -2.11 16.02
C SER A 241 -7.69 -1.00 15.69
N GLY A 242 -8.00 -0.21 14.66
CA GLY A 242 -7.29 0.96 14.18
C GLY A 242 -8.23 1.88 13.38
N PRO A 243 -7.72 2.96 12.74
CA PRO A 243 -8.48 3.68 11.74
C PRO A 243 -8.92 2.70 10.64
N SER A 244 -10.23 2.58 10.46
CA SER A 244 -10.84 1.63 9.54
C SER A 244 -11.90 2.34 8.71
N THR A 245 -12.03 1.96 7.44
CA THR A 245 -13.10 2.42 6.56
C THR A 245 -14.02 1.25 6.25
N VAL A 246 -15.31 1.41 6.55
CA VAL A 246 -16.34 0.42 6.28
C VAL A 246 -17.39 0.96 5.33
N LEU A 247 -17.88 0.10 4.45
CA LEU A 247 -19.09 0.35 3.68
C LEU A 247 -20.29 -0.05 4.54
N SER A 248 -21.28 0.81 4.69
CA SER A 248 -22.53 0.53 5.38
C SER A 248 -23.68 0.45 4.39
N VAL A 249 -24.42 -0.66 4.42
CA VAL A 249 -25.60 -0.90 3.61
C VAL A 249 -26.83 -1.02 4.53
N PRO A 250 -27.86 -0.18 4.37
CA PRO A 250 -29.05 -0.22 5.21
C PRO A 250 -29.78 -1.58 5.17
N ALA A 251 -30.28 -2.03 6.34
CA ALA A 251 -31.03 -3.28 6.49
C ALA A 251 -32.19 -3.43 5.51
N ARG A 252 -32.91 -2.32 5.26
CA ARG A 252 -34.04 -2.28 4.31
C ARG A 252 -33.63 -2.72 2.89
N VAL A 253 -32.41 -2.40 2.47
CA VAL A 253 -31.91 -2.73 1.13
C VAL A 253 -31.46 -4.19 1.08
N VAL A 254 -30.76 -4.66 2.11
CA VAL A 254 -30.36 -6.07 2.22
C VAL A 254 -31.58 -6.99 2.24
N ARG A 255 -32.61 -6.64 3.02
CA ARG A 255 -33.88 -7.39 3.08
C ARG A 255 -34.65 -7.33 1.76
N HIS A 256 -34.64 -6.18 1.08
CA HIS A 256 -35.25 -6.05 -0.25
C HIS A 256 -34.59 -6.97 -1.27
N ILE A 257 -33.25 -7.05 -1.27
CA ILE A 257 -32.51 -7.99 -2.13
C ILE A 257 -32.85 -9.44 -1.74
N ALA A 258 -32.83 -9.77 -0.45
CA ALA A 258 -33.19 -11.11 0.03
C ALA A 258 -34.61 -11.55 -0.35
N SER A 259 -35.56 -10.60 -0.48
CA SER A 259 -36.93 -10.90 -0.94
C SER A 259 -37.00 -11.35 -2.40
N ARG A 260 -36.00 -10.99 -3.22
CA ARG A 260 -35.88 -11.38 -4.63
C ARG A 260 -34.92 -12.54 -4.84
N ASP A 261 -34.03 -12.78 -3.88
CA ASP A 261 -32.99 -13.80 -3.90
C ASP A 261 -33.00 -14.55 -2.56
N ALA A 262 -33.82 -15.60 -2.50
CA ALA A 262 -34.05 -16.39 -1.29
C ALA A 262 -32.78 -17.04 -0.73
N ASP A 263 -31.76 -17.24 -1.58
CA ASP A 263 -30.50 -17.89 -1.21
C ASP A 263 -29.45 -16.90 -0.69
N LEU A 264 -29.71 -15.59 -0.72
CA LEU A 264 -28.73 -14.56 -0.32
C LEU A 264 -28.13 -14.83 1.07
N PHE A 265 -28.98 -15.01 2.09
CA PHE A 265 -28.50 -15.25 3.46
C PHE A 265 -27.85 -16.62 3.63
N ALA A 266 -28.24 -17.62 2.85
CA ALA A 266 -27.53 -18.90 2.83
C ALA A 266 -26.11 -18.76 2.26
N ARG A 267 -25.92 -17.95 1.21
CA ARG A 267 -24.59 -17.66 0.65
C ARG A 267 -23.76 -16.81 1.61
N LEU A 268 -24.34 -15.77 2.22
CA LEU A 268 -23.69 -14.95 3.25
C LEU A 268 -23.15 -15.82 4.40
N ARG A 269 -24.00 -16.67 4.98
CA ARG A 269 -23.56 -17.59 6.06
C ARG A 269 -22.44 -18.52 5.63
N ARG A 270 -22.48 -19.04 4.39
CA ARG A 270 -21.41 -19.90 3.87
C ARG A 270 -20.06 -19.18 3.81
N VAL A 271 -20.05 -17.94 3.30
CA VAL A 271 -18.83 -17.11 3.25
C VAL A 271 -18.36 -16.76 4.67
N ALA A 272 -19.26 -16.34 5.55
CA ALA A 272 -18.94 -15.98 6.92
C ALA A 272 -18.37 -17.17 7.73
N LEU A 273 -18.95 -18.37 7.57
CA LEU A 273 -18.45 -19.60 8.22
C LEU A 273 -17.07 -19.98 7.67
N GLY A 274 -16.86 -19.95 6.35
CA GLY A 274 -15.57 -20.25 5.74
C GLY A 274 -14.45 -19.28 6.15
N ALA A 275 -14.76 -17.98 6.25
CA ALA A 275 -13.83 -16.98 6.77
C ALA A 275 -13.55 -17.20 8.26
N GLY A 276 -14.59 -17.46 9.06
CA GLY A 276 -14.49 -17.70 10.49
C GLY A 276 -13.72 -18.97 10.87
N GLU A 277 -13.85 -20.05 10.09
CA GLU A 277 -13.09 -21.30 10.28
C GLU A 277 -11.60 -21.10 10.01
N ARG A 278 -11.23 -20.48 8.88
CA ARG A 278 -9.83 -20.14 8.57
C ARG A 278 -9.21 -19.29 9.68
N GLN A 279 -9.94 -18.29 10.15
CA GLN A 279 -9.45 -17.38 11.16
C GLN A 279 -9.37 -18.03 12.55
N ARG A 280 -10.34 -18.90 12.92
CA ARG A 280 -10.29 -19.70 14.14
C ARG A 280 -9.12 -20.67 14.12
N ASP A 281 -8.85 -21.31 12.99
CA ASP A 281 -7.71 -22.21 12.84
C ASP A 281 -6.38 -21.47 12.99
N VAL A 282 -6.24 -20.30 12.37
CA VAL A 282 -5.02 -19.47 12.51
C VAL A 282 -4.87 -18.95 13.94
N VAL A 283 -5.94 -18.41 14.54
CA VAL A 283 -5.91 -17.93 15.94
C VAL A 283 -5.70 -19.08 16.93
N ALA A 284 -6.27 -20.27 16.70
CA ALA A 284 -6.08 -21.44 17.56
C ALA A 284 -4.67 -22.04 17.43
N LYS A 285 -4.13 -22.14 16.20
CA LYS A 285 -2.74 -22.56 15.95
C LYS A 285 -1.74 -21.57 16.54
N ALA A 286 -1.99 -20.27 16.42
CA ALA A 286 -1.16 -19.22 16.99
C ALA A 286 -1.27 -19.15 18.53
N ALA A 287 -2.47 -19.38 19.08
CA ALA A 287 -2.71 -19.46 20.52
C ALA A 287 -2.10 -20.72 21.16
N ALA A 288 -1.86 -21.79 20.38
CA ALA A 288 -1.17 -22.99 20.86
C ALA A 288 0.33 -22.73 21.15
N GLY A 289 0.91 -21.66 20.60
CA GLY A 289 2.34 -21.34 20.74
C GLY A 289 2.67 -20.05 21.51
N ALA A 290 1.82 -19.01 21.50
CA ALA A 290 2.18 -17.70 22.04
C ALA A 290 1.00 -16.87 22.57
N THR A 291 1.21 -16.33 23.77
CA THR A 291 0.60 -15.15 24.41
C THR A 291 -0.62 -14.54 23.69
N GLN A 292 -1.84 -14.93 24.13
CA GLN A 292 -3.13 -14.40 23.67
C GLN A 292 -3.23 -12.86 23.60
N HIS A 293 -2.40 -12.14 24.38
CA HIS A 293 -2.40 -10.66 24.39
C HIS A 293 -1.83 -10.02 23.12
N VAL A 294 -0.94 -10.70 22.38
CA VAL A 294 -0.35 -10.13 21.16
C VAL A 294 -1.35 -10.13 20.01
N PHE A 295 -2.24 -11.12 19.97
CA PHE A 295 -3.31 -11.18 18.98
C PHE A 295 -4.46 -10.20 19.29
N ARG A 296 -4.62 -9.76 20.54
CA ARG A 296 -5.60 -8.72 20.92
C ARG A 296 -5.37 -7.38 20.22
N ASP A 297 -4.13 -7.10 19.79
CA ASP A 297 -3.73 -5.88 19.10
C ASP A 297 -3.12 -6.20 17.72
N LEU A 298 -3.68 -7.18 17.00
CA LEU A 298 -3.30 -7.57 15.61
C LEU A 298 -3.15 -6.37 14.66
N TYR A 299 -3.92 -5.30 14.89
CA TYR A 299 -3.79 -4.06 14.17
C TYR A 299 -2.38 -3.47 14.21
N ARG A 300 -1.71 -3.48 15.37
CA ARG A 300 -0.35 -2.93 15.48
C ARG A 300 0.58 -3.65 14.50
N LEU A 301 0.48 -4.97 14.48
CA LEU A 301 1.26 -5.83 13.61
C LEU A 301 0.89 -5.62 12.13
N SER A 302 -0.39 -5.44 11.80
CA SER A 302 -0.82 -5.20 10.42
C SER A 302 -0.32 -3.87 9.84
N ILE A 303 -0.13 -2.85 10.68
CA ILE A 303 0.38 -1.55 10.23
C ILE A 303 1.89 -1.44 10.31
N ALA A 304 2.59 -2.29 11.05
CA ALA A 304 4.05 -2.21 11.11
C ALA A 304 4.68 -2.64 9.78
N ARG A 305 5.68 -1.90 9.33
CA ARG A 305 6.46 -2.22 8.12
C ARG A 305 7.87 -2.68 8.44
N SER A 306 8.41 -2.21 9.56
CA SER A 306 9.79 -2.48 9.96
C SER A 306 9.82 -2.82 11.44
N LEU A 307 9.22 -3.96 11.78
CA LEU A 307 9.14 -4.47 13.13
C LEU A 307 10.53 -4.92 13.58
N LEU A 308 11.08 -4.28 14.61
CA LEU A 308 12.31 -4.75 15.24
C LEU A 308 11.98 -5.96 16.11
N VAL A 309 12.74 -7.04 15.95
CA VAL A 309 12.57 -8.29 16.71
C VAL A 309 13.91 -8.74 17.30
N ILE A 310 13.85 -9.41 18.45
CA ILE A 310 15.00 -10.04 19.10
C ILE A 310 14.68 -11.53 19.28
N ASP A 311 15.43 -12.39 18.62
CA ASP A 311 15.42 -13.84 18.82
C ASP A 311 15.97 -14.17 20.22
N LEU A 312 15.09 -14.66 21.10
CA LEU A 312 15.42 -14.95 22.49
C LEU A 312 16.20 -16.25 22.67
N GLU A 313 16.25 -17.11 21.66
CA GLU A 313 17.02 -18.36 21.67
C GLU A 313 18.49 -18.07 21.37
N SER A 314 18.74 -17.16 20.43
CA SER A 314 20.10 -16.76 20.05
C SER A 314 20.67 -15.60 20.88
N CYS A 315 19.81 -14.80 21.52
CA CYS A 315 20.24 -13.60 22.24
C CYS A 315 20.93 -13.92 23.58
N VAL A 316 22.23 -13.61 23.67
CA VAL A 316 23.04 -13.71 24.90
C VAL A 316 22.79 -12.57 25.92
N ARG A 317 21.80 -11.71 25.67
CA ARG A 317 21.36 -10.64 26.56
C ARG A 317 22.38 -9.55 26.93
N CYS A 318 23.50 -9.43 26.21
CA CYS A 318 24.61 -8.51 26.50
C CYS A 318 24.27 -7.00 26.59
N GLY A 319 23.19 -6.51 25.95
CA GLY A 319 22.78 -5.10 26.05
C GLY A 319 23.33 -4.15 24.99
N GLN A 320 24.29 -4.62 24.18
CA GLN A 320 25.00 -3.80 23.19
C GLN A 320 24.07 -3.05 22.24
N CYS A 321 22.95 -3.66 21.82
CA CYS A 321 21.99 -3.01 20.93
C CYS A 321 21.36 -1.73 21.51
N ALA A 322 21.12 -1.69 22.82
CA ALA A 322 20.56 -0.52 23.50
C ALA A 322 21.65 0.54 23.78
N TRP A 323 22.86 0.11 24.13
CA TRP A 323 24.02 0.98 24.35
C TRP A 323 24.47 1.67 23.07
N ALA A 324 24.66 0.94 21.97
CA ALA A 324 25.02 1.54 20.68
C ALA A 324 23.97 2.57 20.20
N CYS A 325 22.70 2.36 20.53
CA CYS A 325 21.66 3.35 20.25
C CYS A 325 21.80 4.60 21.14
N ALA A 326 22.08 4.43 22.43
CA ALA A 326 22.32 5.55 23.33
C ALA A 326 23.58 6.33 22.97
N ASP A 327 24.66 5.66 22.60
CA ASP A 327 25.94 6.30 22.24
C ASP A 327 25.80 7.22 21.02
N LEU A 328 24.97 6.84 20.04
CA LEU A 328 24.71 7.66 18.86
C LEU A 328 23.76 8.83 19.12
N TYR A 329 22.81 8.69 20.04
CA TYR A 329 21.70 9.64 20.19
C TYR A 329 21.58 10.30 21.57
N GLY A 330 22.56 10.07 22.45
CA GLY A 330 22.58 10.49 23.86
C GLY A 330 21.61 9.71 24.77
N THR A 331 20.52 9.18 24.22
CA THR A 331 19.54 8.34 24.92
C THR A 331 19.10 7.17 24.03
N SER A 332 18.85 6.01 24.64
CA SER A 332 18.44 4.84 23.88
C SER A 332 17.00 5.00 23.39
N ARG A 333 16.83 4.98 22.06
CA ARG A 333 15.52 4.93 21.39
C ARG A 333 14.98 3.50 21.29
N LEU A 334 15.66 2.54 21.93
CA LEU A 334 15.33 1.12 21.99
C LEU A 334 15.22 0.68 23.46
N VAL A 335 14.06 0.19 23.86
CA VAL A 335 13.89 -0.48 25.17
C VAL A 335 13.68 -1.96 24.94
N ARG A 336 14.53 -2.79 25.57
CA ARG A 336 14.48 -4.26 25.49
C ARG A 336 13.36 -4.87 26.36
N ARG A 337 12.18 -4.25 26.31
CA ARG A 337 10.93 -4.70 26.93
C ARG A 337 9.82 -4.58 25.90
N GLY A 338 8.88 -5.51 25.94
CA GLY A 338 7.75 -5.56 25.04
C GLY A 338 7.22 -6.97 24.91
N ASP A 339 6.46 -7.20 23.85
CA ASP A 339 5.69 -8.42 23.65
C ASP A 339 6.59 -9.61 23.31
N LYS A 340 6.24 -10.78 23.85
CA LYS A 340 6.91 -12.05 23.50
C LYS A 340 5.97 -12.88 22.65
N VAL A 341 6.42 -13.22 21.45
CA VAL A 341 5.68 -14.06 20.50
C VAL A 341 6.48 -15.32 20.20
N LYS A 342 5.78 -16.37 19.79
CA LYS A 342 6.38 -17.48 19.06
C LYS A 342 5.85 -17.41 17.64
N SER A 343 6.75 -17.43 16.68
CA SER A 343 6.41 -17.30 15.27
C SER A 343 7.52 -17.90 14.42
N THR A 344 7.16 -18.45 13.27
CA THR A 344 8.14 -18.77 12.22
C THR A 344 8.55 -17.48 11.52
N VAL A 345 9.82 -17.39 11.12
CA VAL A 345 10.35 -16.25 10.38
C VAL A 345 10.81 -16.74 9.02
N SER A 346 10.16 -16.27 7.96
CA SER A 346 10.63 -16.48 6.59
C SER A 346 11.65 -15.41 6.21
N THR A 347 12.66 -15.78 5.44
CA THR A 347 13.49 -14.81 4.72
C THR A 347 12.80 -14.57 3.39
N GLY A 348 12.27 -13.37 3.18
CA GLY A 348 11.86 -12.98 1.83
C GLY A 348 13.09 -12.98 0.91
N ASP A 349 13.01 -13.68 -0.23
CA ASP A 349 14.08 -13.70 -1.24
C ASP A 349 14.24 -12.34 -1.97
N ASP A 350 13.35 -11.38 -1.71
CA ASP A 350 13.27 -10.12 -2.44
C ASP A 350 13.38 -8.90 -1.50
N GLY A 351 14.61 -8.41 -1.31
CA GLY A 351 14.91 -6.97 -1.25
C GLY A 351 14.08 -6.07 -0.32
N PHE A 352 13.95 -6.41 0.97
CA PHE A 352 13.71 -5.41 2.01
C PHE A 352 14.92 -5.31 2.96
N ASP A 353 16.09 -5.12 2.34
CA ASP A 353 17.28 -4.61 3.01
C ASP A 353 16.99 -3.20 3.51
N VAL A 354 16.54 -3.16 4.77
CA VAL A 354 16.67 -2.09 5.74
C VAL A 354 17.25 -0.81 5.13
N PHE A 355 16.38 0.02 4.57
CA PHE A 355 16.49 1.48 4.57
C PHE A 355 17.91 2.04 4.32
N ARG A 356 18.23 2.29 3.05
CA ARG A 356 19.39 3.10 2.64
C ARG A 356 20.74 2.65 3.25
N MET A 357 21.03 1.36 3.24
CA MET A 357 22.43 0.96 3.17
C MET A 357 22.90 1.26 1.74
N GLY A 358 23.95 2.08 1.59
CA GLY A 358 24.66 2.15 0.31
C GLY A 358 25.13 0.74 -0.09
N SER A 359 25.31 0.50 -1.39
CA SER A 359 25.68 -0.83 -1.92
C SER A 359 26.91 -1.46 -1.25
N GLU A 360 27.80 -0.66 -0.65
CA GLU A 360 28.96 -1.13 0.11
C GLU A 360 28.63 -1.52 1.55
N ALA A 361 27.63 -0.90 2.18
CA ALA A 361 27.19 -1.22 3.54
C ALA A 361 26.32 -2.48 3.59
N LEU A 362 25.52 -2.76 2.55
CA LEU A 362 24.81 -4.05 2.39
C LEU A 362 25.77 -5.24 2.39
N ALA A 363 26.95 -5.10 1.78
CA ALA A 363 27.95 -6.17 1.71
C ALA A 363 28.56 -6.53 3.07
N GLN A 364 28.34 -5.70 4.10
CA GLN A 364 28.95 -5.80 5.43
C GLN A 364 27.92 -5.95 6.55
N ALA A 365 26.62 -5.85 6.24
CA ALA A 365 25.57 -6.08 7.23
C ALA A 365 25.51 -7.57 7.62
N PRO A 366 25.35 -7.91 8.90
CA PRO A 366 25.12 -9.29 9.29
C PRO A 366 23.84 -9.79 8.61
N ALA A 367 23.96 -10.87 7.84
CA ALA A 367 22.83 -11.48 7.14
C ALA A 367 21.71 -11.80 8.13
N LYS A 368 20.45 -11.58 7.72
CA LYS A 368 19.29 -12.12 8.45
C LYS A 368 19.54 -13.62 8.70
N PRO A 369 19.22 -14.14 9.89
CA PRO A 369 19.32 -15.58 10.13
C PRO A 369 18.48 -16.33 9.09
N ALA A 370 19.00 -17.45 8.57
CA ALA A 370 18.31 -18.24 7.56
C ALA A 370 16.86 -18.56 7.98
N ALA A 371 15.95 -18.56 7.00
CA ALA A 371 14.57 -18.98 7.21
C ALA A 371 14.54 -20.31 7.97
N ARG A 372 13.67 -20.40 8.98
CA ARG A 372 13.42 -21.65 9.68
C ARG A 372 11.93 -21.97 9.63
N THR A 373 11.65 -23.24 9.37
CA THR A 373 10.30 -23.82 9.43
C THR A 373 9.81 -23.98 10.88
N GLU A 374 10.71 -23.98 11.86
CA GLU A 374 10.36 -24.11 13.27
C GLU A 374 10.09 -22.75 13.95
N PRO A 375 9.02 -22.63 14.76
CA PRO A 375 8.70 -21.41 15.49
C PRO A 375 9.80 -21.03 16.49
N ARG A 376 10.19 -19.74 16.53
CA ARG A 376 11.16 -19.21 17.50
C ARG A 376 10.49 -18.31 18.52
N SER A 377 11.09 -18.22 19.71
CA SER A 377 10.68 -17.24 20.72
C SER A 377 11.26 -15.86 20.42
N LEU A 378 10.42 -14.92 19.98
CA LEU A 378 10.81 -13.55 19.61
C LEU A 378 10.33 -12.55 20.66
N LEU A 379 11.15 -11.54 20.94
CA LEU A 379 10.77 -10.33 21.67
C LEU A 379 10.58 -9.19 20.68
N LEU A 380 9.47 -8.48 20.79
CA LEU A 380 9.17 -7.24 20.08
C LEU A 380 9.52 -6.09 21.03
N PRO A 381 10.77 -5.58 21.01
CA PRO A 381 11.15 -4.48 21.88
C PRO A 381 10.40 -3.19 21.53
N SER A 382 10.33 -2.28 22.50
CA SER A 382 9.78 -0.94 22.30
C SER A 382 10.77 -0.11 21.47
N SER A 383 10.48 0.01 20.18
CA SER A 383 11.22 0.80 19.18
C SER A 383 10.30 1.16 18.02
N CYS A 384 10.51 2.28 17.32
CA CYS A 384 9.64 2.66 16.21
C CYS A 384 9.55 1.54 15.16
N GLN A 385 8.32 1.18 14.77
CA GLN A 385 8.04 0.11 13.79
C GLN A 385 7.79 0.62 12.36
N HIS A 386 8.04 1.93 12.14
CA HIS A 386 7.96 2.61 10.84
C HIS A 386 6.69 2.27 10.05
N CYS A 387 5.54 2.47 10.71
CA CYS A 387 4.26 1.99 10.22
C CYS A 387 3.94 2.40 8.78
N GLU A 388 3.14 1.59 8.10
CA GLU A 388 2.67 1.84 6.75
C GLU A 388 1.87 3.16 6.70
N ASN A 389 0.92 3.32 7.62
CA ASN A 389 0.14 4.54 7.79
C ASN A 389 0.43 5.11 9.19
N PRO A 390 1.45 5.97 9.34
CA PRO A 390 1.85 6.45 10.66
C PRO A 390 0.83 7.47 11.18
N SER A 391 0.00 7.07 12.14
CA SER A 391 -0.93 8.00 12.84
C SER A 391 -0.18 9.20 13.41
N CYS A 392 1.05 8.98 13.89
CA CYS A 392 1.91 10.07 14.38
C CYS A 392 2.22 11.14 13.32
N MET A 393 2.28 10.78 12.04
CA MET A 393 2.50 11.72 10.94
C MET A 393 1.24 12.52 10.64
N VAL A 394 0.08 11.85 10.62
CA VAL A 394 -1.23 12.48 10.39
C VAL A 394 -1.55 13.50 11.48
N ASP A 395 -1.28 13.14 12.74
CA ASP A 395 -1.58 13.98 13.90
C ASP A 395 -0.53 15.09 14.14
N CYS A 396 0.50 15.20 13.30
CA CYS A 396 1.53 16.22 13.45
C CYS A 396 1.07 17.56 12.85
N PRO A 397 0.75 18.59 13.67
CA PRO A 397 0.18 19.84 13.16
C PRO A 397 1.18 20.69 12.35
N THR A 398 2.48 20.45 12.52
CA THR A 398 3.53 21.22 11.84
C THR A 398 4.16 20.50 10.65
N GLY A 399 3.75 19.26 10.38
CA GLY A 399 4.42 18.42 9.39
C GLY A 399 5.88 18.12 9.75
N ALA A 400 6.26 18.17 11.04
CA ALA A 400 7.61 17.81 11.47
C ALA A 400 7.93 16.33 11.20
N ILE A 401 6.92 15.48 11.13
CA ILE A 401 7.08 14.06 10.84
C ILE A 401 6.95 13.84 9.34
N GLY A 402 7.97 13.20 8.76
CA GLY A 402 7.99 12.80 7.36
C GLY A 402 8.04 11.28 7.23
N LYS A 403 7.67 10.79 6.06
CA LYS A 403 7.90 9.41 5.64
C LYS A 403 8.63 9.44 4.31
N ASP A 404 9.74 8.72 4.21
CA ASP A 404 10.48 8.60 2.95
C ASP A 404 9.82 7.55 2.02
N PRO A 405 10.20 7.49 0.72
CA PRO A 405 9.67 6.49 -0.20
C PRO A 405 10.00 5.04 0.19
N SER A 406 11.12 4.83 0.89
CA SER A 406 11.50 3.49 1.34
C SER A 406 10.65 3.00 2.52
N GLY A 407 9.92 3.89 3.20
CA GLY A 407 9.01 3.59 4.32
C GLY A 407 9.42 4.15 5.70
N GLU A 408 10.54 4.86 5.80
CA GLU A 408 11.17 5.37 7.01
C GLU A 408 10.34 6.55 7.48
N VAL A 409 9.66 6.39 8.60
CA VAL A 409 9.12 7.54 9.32
C VAL A 409 10.26 8.22 10.06
N PHE A 410 10.39 9.55 9.98
CA PHE A 410 11.42 10.36 10.66
C PHE A 410 10.84 11.67 11.21
N ILE A 411 11.56 12.32 12.13
CA ILE A 411 11.17 13.60 12.73
C ILE A 411 12.21 14.65 12.31
N ARG A 412 11.76 15.82 11.89
CA ARG A 412 12.59 17.00 11.66
C ARG A 412 12.56 17.86 12.90
N ASP A 413 13.63 17.82 13.69
CA ASP A 413 13.75 18.53 14.96
C ASP A 413 13.51 20.04 14.82
N ALA A 414 13.94 20.62 13.70
CA ALA A 414 13.77 22.04 13.37
C ALA A 414 12.29 22.47 13.23
N LEU A 415 11.38 21.55 12.92
CA LEU A 415 9.94 21.82 12.75
C LEU A 415 9.11 21.33 13.95
N CYS A 416 9.72 20.56 14.86
CA CYS A 416 9.01 19.96 15.97
C CYS A 416 8.79 20.98 17.09
N THR A 417 7.55 21.09 17.52
CA THR A 417 7.08 22.08 18.50
C THR A 417 7.04 21.56 19.93
N GLY A 418 7.30 20.27 20.14
CA GLY A 418 7.21 19.64 21.46
C GLY A 418 5.79 19.35 21.95
N CYS A 419 4.75 19.50 21.12
CA CYS A 419 3.34 19.37 21.57
C CYS A 419 2.89 17.95 22.00
N GLY A 420 3.66 16.91 21.69
CA GLY A 420 3.38 15.53 22.08
C GLY A 420 2.17 14.85 21.40
N ALA A 421 1.54 15.48 20.41
CA ALA A 421 0.41 14.87 19.67
C ALA A 421 0.79 13.52 19.06
N CYS A 422 1.95 13.47 18.40
CA CYS A 422 2.50 12.25 17.82
C CYS A 422 2.73 11.12 18.84
N ALA A 423 3.13 11.46 20.07
CA ALA A 423 3.36 10.48 21.14
C ALA A 423 2.05 9.82 21.59
N ARG A 424 0.98 10.61 21.74
CA ARG A 424 -0.37 10.10 22.04
C ARG A 424 -0.96 9.27 20.89
N ALA A 425 -0.70 9.69 19.66
CA ALA A 425 -1.18 9.02 18.46
C ALA A 425 -0.46 7.70 18.16
N CYS A 426 0.74 7.48 18.70
CA CYS A 426 1.55 6.31 18.36
C CYS A 426 0.90 5.02 18.90
N PRO A 427 0.43 4.10 18.04
CA PRO A 427 -0.26 2.89 18.49
C PRO A 427 0.66 1.93 19.26
N TRP A 428 1.97 2.11 19.10
CA TRP A 428 3.03 1.36 19.74
C TRP A 428 3.64 2.06 20.96
N GLN A 429 3.27 3.31 21.24
CA GLN A 429 3.85 4.12 22.31
C GLN A 429 5.38 4.26 22.23
N ASN A 430 5.94 4.24 21.02
CA ASN A 430 7.39 4.24 20.77
C ASN A 430 7.97 5.63 20.46
N ILE A 431 7.20 6.70 20.71
CA ILE A 431 7.67 8.08 20.60
C ILE A 431 7.76 8.65 22.01
N GLN A 432 8.94 9.13 22.37
CA GLN A 432 9.24 9.73 23.66
C GLN A 432 9.34 11.25 23.52
N MET A 433 9.02 11.99 24.57
CA MET A 433 9.34 13.41 24.65
C MET A 433 10.64 13.54 25.45
N ALA A 434 11.65 14.18 24.86
CA ALA A 434 12.97 14.33 25.45
C ALA A 434 13.43 15.79 25.38
N PRO A 435 14.32 16.24 26.29
CA PRO A 435 14.84 17.60 26.27
C PRO A 435 15.46 17.96 24.91
N ARG A 436 15.17 19.16 24.44
CA ARG A 436 15.72 19.70 23.20
C ARG A 436 17.24 19.86 23.32
N PRO A 437 18.04 19.30 22.41
CA PRO A 437 19.48 19.50 22.42
C PRO A 437 19.85 20.98 22.26
N ALA A 438 20.84 21.45 23.02
CA ALA A 438 21.33 22.82 22.91
C ALA A 438 21.74 23.15 21.47
N GLY A 439 21.29 24.30 20.95
CA GLY A 439 21.60 24.75 19.59
C GLY A 439 20.67 24.24 18.48
N THR A 440 19.67 23.40 18.77
CA THR A 440 18.60 23.12 17.78
C THR A 440 17.61 24.28 17.70
N ALA A 441 17.31 24.72 16.47
CA ALA A 441 16.40 25.83 16.22
C ALA A 441 15.00 25.58 16.83
N LYS A 442 14.48 26.58 17.54
CA LYS A 442 13.12 26.59 18.08
C LYS A 442 12.22 27.31 17.07
N PRO A 443 11.09 26.70 16.62
CA PRO A 443 10.10 27.42 15.85
C PRO A 443 9.65 28.68 16.61
N PRO A 444 9.49 29.85 15.94
CA PRO A 444 9.08 31.09 16.59
C PRO A 444 7.78 30.93 17.40
N GLY A 445 7.76 31.46 18.62
CA GLY A 445 6.54 31.48 19.46
C GLY A 445 6.20 30.18 20.18
N MET A 446 7.07 29.16 20.17
CA MET A 446 6.83 27.91 20.89
C MET A 446 7.44 27.90 22.30
N PRO A 447 6.70 27.47 23.34
CA PRO A 447 7.23 27.41 24.71
C PRO A 447 7.97 26.10 25.02
N ALA A 448 7.70 24.99 24.32
CA ALA A 448 8.17 23.67 24.73
C ALA A 448 9.70 23.52 24.62
N GLU A 449 10.30 23.09 25.73
CA GLU A 449 11.72 22.73 25.84
C GLU A 449 12.00 21.30 25.40
N ASP A 450 10.96 20.51 25.10
CA ASP A 450 11.08 19.12 24.67
C ASP A 450 10.90 18.94 23.15
N LEU A 451 11.44 17.84 22.64
CA LEU A 451 11.31 17.33 21.29
C LEU A 451 10.80 15.90 21.30
N ALA A 452 10.03 15.54 20.29
CA ALA A 452 9.64 14.15 20.07
C ALA A 452 10.85 13.37 19.51
N VAL A 453 11.23 12.29 20.17
CA VAL A 453 12.31 11.39 19.77
C VAL A 453 11.80 9.97 19.58
N LYS A 454 12.32 9.29 18.56
CA LYS A 454 11.98 7.90 18.23
C LYS A 454 13.08 7.30 17.36
N CYS A 455 13.09 5.98 17.21
CA CYS A 455 13.95 5.33 16.22
C CYS A 455 13.62 5.86 14.80
N ASP A 456 14.67 6.21 14.06
CA ASP A 456 14.70 6.74 12.69
C ASP A 456 15.61 5.86 11.82
N LEU A 457 15.74 4.57 12.17
CA LEU A 457 16.61 3.61 11.48
C LEU A 457 18.08 4.03 11.38
N CYS A 458 18.51 4.90 12.27
CA CYS A 458 19.82 5.51 12.23
C CYS A 458 20.11 6.25 10.91
N ARG A 459 19.14 7.02 10.39
CA ARG A 459 19.25 7.70 9.09
C ARG A 459 20.52 8.53 8.89
N SER A 460 21.07 9.08 9.96
CA SER A 460 22.28 9.90 9.93
C SER A 460 23.57 9.08 10.06
N TYR A 461 23.47 7.75 10.14
CA TYR A 461 24.59 6.82 10.29
C TYR A 461 24.66 5.87 9.09
N GLU A 462 25.72 6.00 8.30
CA GLU A 462 25.84 5.35 6.99
C GLU A 462 25.85 3.81 7.02
N ARG A 463 26.22 3.23 8.16
CA ARG A 463 26.24 1.76 8.36
C ARG A 463 24.88 1.18 8.78
N GLY A 464 23.80 1.96 8.70
CA GLY A 464 22.45 1.52 9.02
C GLY A 464 22.19 1.36 10.52
N PRO A 465 21.16 0.61 10.96
CA PRO A 465 20.78 0.56 12.36
C PRO A 465 21.86 0.00 13.27
N ALA A 466 22.48 0.86 14.09
CA ALA A 466 23.57 0.46 14.99
C ALA A 466 23.19 -0.67 15.96
N CYS A 467 21.92 -0.71 16.39
CA CYS A 467 21.42 -1.77 17.26
C CYS A 467 21.47 -3.17 16.61
N VAL A 468 21.34 -3.24 15.28
CA VAL A 468 21.45 -4.48 14.49
C VAL A 468 22.92 -4.81 14.25
N GLN A 469 23.71 -3.83 13.83
CA GLN A 469 25.12 -4.00 13.49
C GLN A 469 25.98 -4.48 14.67
N VAL A 470 25.71 -3.98 15.88
CA VAL A 470 26.51 -4.30 17.08
C VAL A 470 26.20 -5.67 17.68
N CYS A 471 25.19 -6.38 17.17
CA CYS A 471 24.75 -7.63 17.80
C CYS A 471 25.76 -8.76 17.50
N PRO A 472 26.45 -9.31 18.52
CA PRO A 472 27.49 -10.32 18.30
C PRO A 472 26.94 -11.66 17.81
N THR A 473 25.64 -11.90 18.01
CA THR A 473 24.95 -13.16 17.69
C THR A 473 23.91 -12.98 16.58
N SER A 474 23.86 -11.82 15.93
CA SER A 474 22.87 -11.47 14.89
C SER A 474 21.41 -11.76 15.31
N SER A 475 21.12 -11.70 16.60
CA SER A 475 19.82 -12.10 17.16
C SER A 475 18.79 -10.97 17.13
N ILE A 476 19.20 -9.75 16.75
CA ILE A 476 18.29 -8.61 16.59
C ILE A 476 18.27 -8.20 15.13
N PHE A 477 17.07 -8.15 14.55
CA PHE A 477 16.88 -7.87 13.13
C PHE A 477 15.50 -7.24 12.92
N ARG A 478 15.23 -6.74 11.72
CA ARG A 478 13.93 -6.16 11.35
C ARG A 478 13.19 -7.04 10.37
N VAL A 479 11.88 -7.10 10.51
CA VAL A 479 10.97 -7.86 9.65
C VAL A 479 9.78 -7.01 9.21
N ASP A 480 9.24 -7.27 8.02
CA ASP A 480 7.85 -6.91 7.70
C ASP A 480 6.94 -7.98 8.31
N PRO A 481 6.20 -7.68 9.39
CA PRO A 481 5.39 -8.68 10.08
C PRO A 481 4.32 -9.32 9.18
N SER A 482 3.81 -8.60 8.17
CA SER A 482 2.76 -9.10 7.30
C SER A 482 3.24 -10.06 6.20
N ALA A 483 4.56 -10.12 5.98
CA ALA A 483 5.18 -10.96 4.96
C ALA A 483 6.13 -12.00 5.57
N GLU A 484 6.79 -11.68 6.68
CA GLU A 484 7.91 -12.46 7.22
C GLU A 484 7.59 -13.21 8.52
N LEU A 485 6.45 -12.93 9.20
CA LEU A 485 5.99 -13.71 10.35
C LEU A 485 4.90 -14.68 9.92
N GLY A 486 5.13 -15.99 10.03
CA GLY A 486 4.29 -17.01 9.40
C GLY A 486 2.80 -16.90 9.74
N GLU A 487 2.44 -16.80 11.02
CA GLU A 487 1.03 -16.71 11.43
C GLU A 487 0.34 -15.45 10.92
N LEU A 488 1.09 -14.34 10.75
CA LEU A 488 0.55 -13.08 10.24
C LEU A 488 0.52 -13.05 8.71
N ALA A 489 1.49 -13.66 8.04
CA ALA A 489 1.47 -13.85 6.60
C ALA A 489 0.26 -14.69 6.18
N ASP A 490 -0.02 -15.76 6.93
CA ASP A 490 -1.22 -16.60 6.76
C ASP A 490 -2.50 -15.81 7.05
N LEU A 491 -2.53 -15.02 8.13
CA LEU A 491 -3.73 -14.26 8.53
C LEU A 491 -4.05 -13.09 7.60
N PHE A 492 -3.03 -12.37 7.14
CA PHE A 492 -3.19 -11.21 6.24
C PHE A 492 -3.22 -11.61 4.76
N GLY A 493 -2.93 -12.88 4.45
CA GLY A 493 -3.15 -13.49 3.15
C GLY A 493 -2.18 -13.02 2.07
N GLY A 494 -0.88 -12.91 2.41
CA GLY A 494 0.18 -12.70 1.42
C GLY A 494 0.34 -11.25 0.98
N ARG A 495 0.98 -10.42 1.81
CA ARG A 495 1.57 -9.15 1.37
C ARG A 495 2.88 -9.43 0.63
N ALA A 496 2.84 -10.18 -0.47
CA ALA A 496 3.94 -10.16 -1.42
C ALA A 496 3.87 -8.82 -2.16
N LEU A 497 4.35 -7.75 -1.52
CA LEU A 497 4.68 -6.50 -2.19
C LEU A 497 5.80 -6.83 -3.16
N THR A 498 5.45 -7.24 -4.37
CA THR A 498 6.38 -7.16 -5.48
C THR A 498 6.58 -5.67 -5.74
N THR A 499 7.60 -5.09 -5.11
CA THR A 499 8.09 -3.76 -5.45
C THR A 499 8.39 -3.77 -6.96
N PRO A 500 8.06 -2.72 -7.74
CA PRO A 500 8.63 -2.61 -9.07
C PRO A 500 10.15 -2.73 -8.90
N ALA A 501 10.78 -3.65 -9.62
CA ALA A 501 12.22 -3.67 -9.71
C ALA A 501 12.65 -2.23 -10.01
N ALA A 502 13.30 -1.57 -9.05
CA ALA A 502 14.15 -0.44 -9.36
C ALA A 502 14.97 -0.94 -10.53
N HIS A 503 14.83 -0.30 -11.69
CA HIS A 503 15.59 -0.68 -12.87
C HIS A 503 17.04 -0.80 -12.43
N ALA A 504 17.51 -2.03 -12.29
CA ALA A 504 18.92 -2.29 -12.27
C ALA A 504 19.43 -1.57 -13.53
N PRO A 505 20.47 -0.72 -13.46
CA PRO A 505 21.17 -0.41 -14.68
C PRO A 505 21.54 -1.78 -15.23
N VAL A 506 20.96 -2.12 -16.38
CA VAL A 506 21.38 -3.28 -17.14
C VAL A 506 22.83 -2.97 -17.46
N ARG A 507 23.75 -3.45 -16.60
CA ARG A 507 25.11 -3.72 -17.03
C ARG A 507 24.91 -4.80 -18.05
N THR A 508 24.79 -4.39 -19.30
CA THR A 508 25.04 -5.26 -20.43
C THR A 508 26.43 -5.82 -20.19
N LYS A 509 26.50 -7.04 -19.63
CA LYS A 509 27.61 -7.92 -19.93
C LYS A 509 27.51 -8.11 -21.42
N ILE A 510 28.22 -7.26 -22.16
CA ILE A 510 28.59 -7.55 -23.53
C ILE A 510 29.24 -8.93 -23.42
N PRO A 511 28.65 -10.00 -23.98
CA PRO A 511 29.38 -11.24 -24.07
C PRO A 511 30.65 -10.91 -24.85
N ALA A 512 31.81 -11.21 -24.27
CA ALA A 512 33.07 -11.14 -24.97
C ALA A 512 32.94 -12.03 -26.21
N LEU A 513 32.61 -11.41 -27.35
CA LEU A 513 32.72 -12.03 -28.65
C LEU A 513 34.21 -12.32 -28.84
N PRO A 514 34.56 -13.53 -29.29
CA PRO A 514 35.94 -13.85 -29.61
C PRO A 514 36.41 -12.85 -30.67
N ALA A 515 37.59 -12.28 -30.47
CA ALA A 515 38.22 -11.37 -31.41
C ALA A 515 38.39 -12.08 -32.77
N VAL A 516 37.44 -11.87 -33.68
CA VAL A 516 37.56 -12.22 -35.09
C VAL A 516 37.73 -10.89 -35.84
N ALA A 517 38.91 -10.73 -36.39
CA ALA A 517 39.32 -9.61 -37.21
C ALA A 517 38.28 -9.31 -38.31
N GLY A 518 37.80 -8.07 -38.35
CA GLY A 518 36.77 -7.66 -39.32
C GLY A 518 36.64 -6.15 -39.46
N ALA A 519 37.74 -5.40 -39.39
CA ALA A 519 37.78 -3.96 -39.65
C ALA A 519 38.27 -3.62 -41.08
N THR A 520 37.89 -4.42 -42.09
CA THR A 520 38.42 -4.26 -43.46
C THR A 520 37.40 -4.34 -44.61
N ILE A 521 36.07 -4.27 -44.38
CA ILE A 521 35.10 -4.38 -45.51
C ILE A 521 34.15 -3.17 -45.67
N ALA A 522 34.08 -2.22 -44.74
CA ALA A 522 33.23 -1.01 -44.91
C ALA A 522 33.95 0.23 -45.49
N ALA A 523 35.24 0.13 -45.84
CA ALA A 523 35.99 1.17 -46.56
C ALA A 523 36.26 0.81 -48.04
N ALA A 524 35.91 -0.40 -48.48
CA ALA A 524 36.11 -0.85 -49.86
C ALA A 524 34.88 -0.66 -50.78
N GLY A 525 33.66 -0.55 -50.21
CA GLY A 525 32.43 -0.42 -51.00
C GLY A 525 32.15 0.98 -51.58
N ALA A 526 32.64 2.04 -50.94
CA ALA A 526 32.45 3.42 -51.41
C ALA A 526 33.60 3.95 -52.30
N ALA A 527 34.76 3.26 -52.32
CA ALA A 527 35.87 3.55 -53.23
C ALA A 527 35.75 2.82 -54.58
N LEU A 528 35.02 1.69 -54.65
CA LEU A 528 34.87 0.89 -55.88
C LEU A 528 33.76 1.38 -56.82
N TRP A 529 32.82 2.22 -56.37
CA TRP A 529 31.83 2.87 -57.25
C TRP A 529 32.27 4.25 -57.78
N GLY A 530 33.24 4.90 -57.12
CA GLY A 530 33.84 6.16 -57.60
C GLY A 530 34.94 5.99 -58.65
N LEU A 531 35.60 4.82 -58.70
CA LEU A 531 36.70 4.53 -59.62
C LEU A 531 36.27 3.86 -60.94
N ASP A 532 35.07 3.27 -61.03
CA ASP A 532 34.54 2.67 -62.28
C ASP A 532 33.94 3.72 -63.24
N MET A 533 33.50 4.87 -62.73
CA MET A 533 33.02 6.01 -63.54
C MET A 533 34.16 6.86 -64.15
N GLN A 534 35.41 6.62 -63.74
CA GLN A 534 36.58 7.35 -64.23
C GLN A 534 37.49 6.51 -65.15
N ALA A 535 37.23 5.21 -65.28
CA ALA A 535 37.96 4.31 -66.18
C ALA A 535 37.32 4.13 -67.57
N ARG A 536 36.11 4.66 -67.82
CA ARG A 536 35.52 4.74 -69.16
C ARG A 536 35.53 6.18 -69.63
N GLY A 537 36.67 6.60 -70.19
CA GLY A 537 36.94 7.97 -70.59
C GLY A 537 35.84 8.58 -71.46
N ASN A 538 35.30 9.71 -70.99
CA ASN A 538 34.85 10.82 -71.83
C ASN A 538 34.57 12.05 -70.95
N ALA A 539 35.56 12.94 -70.86
CA ALA A 539 35.40 14.40 -70.93
C ALA A 539 36.68 15.07 -70.42
N SER A 540 37.43 15.65 -71.34
CA SER A 540 38.52 16.58 -71.05
C SER A 540 37.97 17.89 -70.46
N PRO A 541 38.79 18.62 -69.69
CA PRO A 541 38.39 19.88 -69.08
C PRO A 541 38.48 21.03 -70.08
N GLY A 542 37.36 21.72 -70.31
CA GLY A 542 37.33 23.01 -71.00
C GLY A 542 37.86 24.13 -70.10
N ARG A 543 38.89 24.82 -70.60
CA ARG A 543 39.47 26.06 -70.07
C ARG A 543 38.49 27.24 -70.20
N GLY A 544 38.71 28.27 -69.36
CA GLY A 544 38.34 29.67 -69.63
C GLY A 544 37.60 30.31 -68.46
N THR A 545 38.27 31.00 -67.53
CA THR A 545 38.65 32.44 -67.58
C THR A 545 37.48 33.38 -67.87
N ALA A 546 37.05 34.11 -66.84
CA ALA A 546 37.07 35.58 -66.78
C ALA A 546 36.84 36.01 -65.33
#